data_AF-A0ABD1U4M6-F1
#
_entry.id   AF-A0ABD1U4M6-F1
#
_cell.length_a   1.000
_cell.length_b   1.000
_cell.length_c   1.000
_cell.angle_alpha   90.00
_cell.angle_beta   90.00
_cell.angle_gamma   90.00
#
_symmetry.space_group_name_H-M   'P 1'
#
loop_
_entity.id
_entity.type
_entity.pdbx_description
1 polymer ?
#
loop_
_entity_poly.entity_id
_entity_poly.type
_entity_poly.pdbx_seq_one_letter_code
_entity_poly.pdbx_strand_id
1 'polypeptide(L)'
;MKSLINSDSILSPIPALKIKPQTVFQKPSFRLLTTTKNCGLSIKAVLYSATVDDELGLSESHIRNPAISTTYRNPKFRRPNQTVLEAQTKVCTGPTQTKPLNEEQAFKVLDTILRSVKGELKDEEKVSEAQLGAFFAAMTIRVNTFPGANAME
;
A
#
# COMPACT_ATOMS: atom_id res chain seq x y z
N MET A 1 -2.24 24.38 -59.88
CA MET A 1 -2.60 25.37 -58.84
C MET A 1 -1.90 24.95 -57.55
N LYS A 2 -0.99 25.77 -57.03
CA LYS A 2 -0.24 25.52 -55.80
C LYS A 2 -0.86 26.42 -54.72
N SER A 3 -1.40 25.84 -53.65
CA SER A 3 -1.87 26.59 -52.47
C SER A 3 -0.96 26.30 -51.28
N LEU A 4 -0.46 27.41 -50.75
CA LEU A 4 0.39 27.57 -49.58
C LEU A 4 -0.36 27.19 -48.31
N ILE A 5 0.22 26.33 -47.48
CA ILE A 5 0.05 26.42 -46.03
C ILE A 5 1.43 26.17 -45.42
N ASN A 6 2.00 27.25 -44.90
CA ASN A 6 3.10 27.21 -43.96
C ASN A 6 2.54 27.70 -42.62
N SER A 7 2.79 26.95 -41.56
CA SER A 7 2.65 27.41 -40.17
C SER A 7 3.62 26.61 -39.32
N ASP A 8 4.88 27.04 -39.39
CA ASP A 8 5.88 26.78 -38.35
C ASP A 8 5.47 27.45 -37.02
N SER A 9 5.92 26.85 -35.91
CA SER A 9 5.81 27.25 -34.49
C SER A 9 4.51 26.78 -33.81
N ILE A 10 4.48 26.05 -32.68
CA ILE A 10 5.36 25.98 -31.50
C ILE A 10 5.15 24.62 -30.81
N LEU A 11 6.19 23.79 -30.68
CA LEU A 11 6.53 23.10 -29.43
C LEU A 11 7.97 22.57 -29.55
N SER A 12 8.90 23.29 -28.94
CA SER A 12 10.31 22.92 -28.86
C SER A 12 10.49 21.55 -28.18
N PRO A 13 11.47 20.73 -28.58
CA PRO A 13 11.85 19.55 -27.84
C PRO A 13 12.30 19.95 -26.43
N ILE A 14 11.77 19.28 -25.40
CA ILE A 14 12.28 19.40 -24.04
C ILE A 14 13.78 19.04 -24.08
N PRO A 15 14.70 19.92 -23.64
CA PRO A 15 16.11 19.56 -23.58
C PRO A 15 16.30 18.44 -22.54
N ALA A 16 16.97 17.37 -22.96
CA ALA A 16 17.39 16.31 -22.06
C ALA A 16 18.21 16.90 -20.92
N LEU A 17 17.68 16.82 -19.70
CA LEU A 17 18.41 17.10 -18.48
C LEU A 17 19.60 16.12 -18.40
N LYS A 18 20.78 16.56 -18.84
CA LYS A 18 22.05 15.92 -18.53
C LYS A 18 22.34 16.11 -17.04
N ILE A 19 21.76 15.24 -16.22
CA ILE A 19 22.21 15.06 -14.85
C ILE A 19 23.59 14.42 -14.93
N LYS A 20 24.65 15.20 -14.67
CA LYS A 20 25.98 14.64 -14.38
C LYS A 20 25.86 13.85 -13.07
N PRO A 21 26.12 12.54 -13.05
CA PRO A 21 26.35 11.85 -11.79
C PRO A 21 27.75 12.25 -11.31
N GLN A 22 27.84 13.28 -10.48
CA GLN A 22 29.01 13.51 -9.63
C GLN A 22 28.59 13.41 -8.18
N THR A 23 28.50 12.18 -7.70
CA THR A 23 28.85 11.87 -6.32
C THR A 23 29.57 10.53 -6.33
N VAL A 24 30.74 10.54 -5.71
CA VAL A 24 31.66 9.42 -5.56
C VAL A 24 30.90 8.20 -5.03
N PHE A 25 30.80 7.17 -5.85
CA PHE A 25 30.30 5.86 -5.43
C PHE A 25 31.38 5.23 -4.55
N GLN A 26 31.38 5.53 -3.26
CA GLN A 26 32.12 4.74 -2.29
C GLN A 26 31.47 3.35 -2.29
N LYS A 27 32.14 2.39 -2.94
CA LYS A 27 31.77 0.98 -2.86
C LYS A 27 31.79 0.57 -1.38
N PRO A 28 30.67 0.19 -0.75
CA PRO A 28 30.77 -0.56 0.49
C PRO A 28 31.42 -1.90 0.13
N SER A 29 32.64 -2.09 0.61
CA SER A 29 33.29 -3.39 0.60
C SER A 29 32.53 -4.28 1.59
N PHE A 30 31.46 -4.91 1.12
CA PHE A 30 30.81 -5.98 1.86
C PHE A 30 31.74 -7.19 1.78
N ARG A 31 32.62 -7.32 2.77
CA ARG A 31 33.31 -8.59 3.03
C ARG A 31 32.22 -9.61 3.36
N LEU A 32 32.03 -10.56 2.44
CA LEU A 32 31.21 -11.74 2.63
C LEU A 32 31.86 -12.57 3.74
N LEU A 33 31.47 -12.35 4.99
CA LEU A 33 31.75 -13.31 6.07
C LEU A 33 30.71 -14.42 5.96
N THR A 34 31.05 -15.50 5.27
CA THR A 34 30.33 -16.76 5.36
C THR A 34 30.48 -17.29 6.79
N THR A 35 29.53 -16.96 7.65
CA THR A 35 29.35 -17.64 8.92
C THR A 35 27.99 -18.29 8.88
N THR A 36 27.98 -19.57 8.52
CA THR A 36 26.85 -20.47 8.78
C THR A 36 26.62 -20.49 10.28
N LYS A 37 25.71 -19.64 10.76
CA LYS A 37 25.12 -19.76 12.08
C LYS A 37 23.63 -19.88 11.86
N ASN A 38 23.11 -21.08 12.16
CA ASN A 38 21.70 -21.33 12.36
C ASN A 38 21.18 -20.38 13.44
N CYS A 39 20.79 -19.18 13.03
CA CYS A 39 20.11 -18.24 13.89
C CYS A 39 18.62 -18.59 13.78
N GLY A 40 18.20 -19.54 14.61
CA GLY A 40 16.77 -19.75 14.83
C GLY A 40 16.16 -18.40 15.21
N LEU A 41 15.19 -17.94 14.42
CA LEU A 41 14.33 -16.83 14.79
C LEU A 41 13.51 -17.28 16.01
N SER A 42 14.06 -17.09 17.20
CA SER A 42 13.30 -17.19 18.43
C SER A 42 12.38 -15.98 18.49
N ILE A 43 11.17 -16.14 17.97
CA ILE A 43 10.09 -15.20 18.24
C ILE A 43 9.76 -15.35 19.72
N LYS A 44 10.37 -14.51 20.56
CA LYS A 44 9.88 -14.32 21.93
C LYS A 44 8.52 -13.63 21.82
N ALA A 45 7.47 -14.42 21.74
CA ALA A 45 6.12 -13.94 21.99
C ALA A 45 6.08 -13.50 23.45
N VAL A 46 6.26 -12.20 23.70
CA VAL A 46 5.98 -11.60 24.99
C VAL A 46 4.47 -11.72 25.18
N LEU A 47 4.06 -12.73 25.95
CA LEU A 47 2.69 -12.87 26.41
C LEU A 47 2.43 -11.69 27.35
N TYR A 48 1.90 -10.59 26.79
CA TYR A 48 1.30 -9.54 27.60
C TYR A 48 0.00 -10.13 28.16
N SER A 49 0.11 -10.78 29.31
CA SER A 49 -1.05 -11.11 30.12
C SER A 49 -1.60 -9.78 30.62
N ALA A 50 -2.58 -9.24 29.90
CA ALA A 50 -3.40 -8.17 30.43
C ALA A 50 -4.18 -8.79 31.58
N THR A 51 -3.94 -8.32 32.81
CA THR A 51 -4.82 -8.56 33.95
C THR A 51 -6.17 -7.97 33.57
N VAL A 52 -7.08 -8.84 33.13
CA VAL A 52 -8.49 -8.53 33.05
C VAL A 52 -8.98 -8.58 34.49
N ASP A 53 -9.20 -7.41 35.08
CA ASP A 53 -10.08 -7.33 36.25
C ASP A 53 -11.46 -7.82 35.82
N ASP A 54 -11.97 -8.75 36.62
CA ASP A 54 -13.21 -9.50 36.46
C ASP A 54 -14.43 -8.62 36.15
N GLU A 55 -15.13 -8.92 35.04
CA GLU A 55 -16.59 -9.09 35.06
C GLU A 55 -17.05 -9.78 33.77
N LEU A 56 -17.37 -11.08 33.88
CA LEU A 56 -17.97 -12.01 32.91
C LEU A 56 -17.04 -13.20 32.59
N GLY A 57 -17.11 -14.18 33.48
CA GLY A 57 -16.40 -15.45 33.38
C GLY A 57 -16.75 -16.25 32.13
N LEU A 58 -15.91 -16.13 31.10
CA LEU A 58 -15.80 -17.12 30.05
C LEU A 58 -14.35 -17.58 29.97
N SER A 59 -14.09 -18.70 30.65
CA SER A 59 -12.96 -19.58 30.39
C SER A 59 -13.15 -20.23 29.02
N GLU A 60 -12.80 -19.53 27.95
CA GLU A 60 -12.64 -20.14 26.64
C GLU A 60 -11.20 -19.96 26.18
N SER A 61 -10.40 -21.00 26.41
CA SER A 61 -9.15 -21.26 25.71
C SER A 61 -9.42 -21.63 24.24
N HIS A 62 -10.27 -20.86 23.55
CA HIS A 62 -10.64 -21.09 22.16
C HIS A 62 -9.70 -20.29 21.28
N ILE A 63 -9.09 -20.96 20.30
CA ILE A 63 -8.22 -20.33 19.30
C ILE A 63 -8.98 -19.17 18.68
N ARG A 64 -8.62 -17.95 19.09
CA ARG A 64 -9.38 -16.75 18.77
C ARG A 64 -9.04 -16.35 17.35
N ASN A 65 -9.84 -16.81 16.39
CA ASN A 65 -9.61 -16.50 14.99
C ASN A 65 -9.73 -14.97 14.77
N PRO A 66 -8.64 -14.30 14.35
CA PRO A 66 -8.61 -12.85 14.14
C PRO A 66 -9.65 -12.37 13.14
N ALA A 67 -10.03 -13.23 12.19
CA ALA A 67 -10.92 -12.89 11.09
C ALA A 67 -12.41 -12.90 11.48
N ILE A 68 -12.78 -13.56 12.58
CA ILE A 68 -14.20 -13.72 12.99
C ILE A 68 -14.49 -13.16 14.39
N SER A 69 -13.48 -13.08 15.26
CA SER A 69 -13.69 -12.67 16.64
C SER A 69 -13.67 -11.15 16.76
N THR A 70 -14.83 -10.55 17.04
CA THR A 70 -14.97 -9.10 17.31
C THR A 70 -14.15 -8.64 18.51
N THR A 71 -13.83 -9.56 19.42
CA THR A 71 -13.07 -9.28 20.63
C THR A 71 -11.56 -9.47 20.45
N TYR A 72 -11.09 -10.05 19.33
CA TYR A 72 -9.65 -10.17 19.00
C TYR A 72 -9.01 -8.80 18.77
N ARG A 73 -9.73 -7.87 18.15
CA ARG A 73 -9.25 -6.50 17.96
C ARG A 73 -9.34 -5.75 19.27
N ASN A 74 -8.22 -5.20 19.74
CA ASN A 74 -8.23 -4.29 20.89
C ASN A 74 -9.08 -3.05 20.54
N PRO A 75 -10.14 -2.73 21.32
CA PRO A 75 -11.05 -1.63 21.03
C PRO A 75 -10.37 -0.25 21.08
N LYS A 76 -9.17 -0.14 21.67
CA LYS A 76 -8.35 1.07 21.67
C LYS A 76 -7.83 1.43 20.27
N PHE A 77 -7.75 0.47 19.34
CA PHE A 77 -7.33 0.75 17.97
C PHE A 77 -8.51 1.07 17.07
N ARG A 78 -8.42 2.23 16.40
CA ARG A 78 -9.41 2.70 15.42
C ARG A 78 -9.65 1.65 14.35
N ARG A 79 -10.88 1.54 13.85
CA ARG A 79 -11.20 0.65 12.73
C ARG A 79 -10.51 1.16 11.45
N PRO A 80 -10.12 0.25 10.54
CA PRO A 80 -9.59 0.65 9.24
C PRO A 80 -10.64 1.44 8.46
N ASN A 81 -10.21 2.38 7.61
CA ASN A 81 -11.12 3.07 6.71
C ASN A 81 -11.73 2.04 5.73
N GLN A 82 -13.06 1.94 5.73
CA GLN A 82 -13.79 0.91 5.00
C GLN A 82 -13.65 1.06 3.47
N THR A 83 -13.65 2.29 2.96
CA THR A 83 -13.51 2.55 1.51
C THR A 83 -12.15 2.06 1.00
N VAL A 84 -11.08 2.35 1.75
CA VAL A 84 -9.73 1.88 1.38
C VAL A 84 -9.61 0.37 1.58
N LEU A 85 -10.22 -0.20 2.62
CA LEU A 85 -10.20 -1.63 2.88
C LEU A 85 -10.88 -2.45 1.76
N GLU A 86 -12.01 -1.98 1.24
CA GLU A 86 -12.69 -2.60 0.10
C GLU A 86 -11.83 -2.56 -1.17
N ALA A 87 -11.15 -1.44 -1.41
CA ALA A 87 -10.22 -1.32 -2.52
C ALA A 87 -9.03 -2.29 -2.36
N GLN A 88 -8.44 -2.37 -1.17
CA GLN A 88 -7.37 -3.31 -0.83
C GLN A 88 -7.80 -4.77 -1.04
N THR A 89 -9.06 -5.11 -0.77
CA THR A 89 -9.56 -6.48 -0.97
C THR A 89 -9.57 -6.88 -2.45
N LYS A 90 -9.59 -5.91 -3.37
CA LYS A 90 -9.48 -6.15 -4.82
C LYS A 90 -8.05 -6.17 -5.32
N VAL A 91 -7.19 -5.30 -4.78
CA VAL A 91 -5.87 -4.99 -5.37
C VAL A 91 -4.70 -5.62 -4.60
N CYS A 92 -4.85 -5.85 -3.30
CA CYS A 92 -3.84 -6.47 -2.42
C CYS A 92 -3.97 -8.01 -2.40
N THR A 93 -4.28 -8.62 -3.55
CA THR A 93 -4.44 -10.06 -3.70
C THR A 93 -3.32 -10.63 -4.58
N GLY A 94 -3.34 -11.95 -4.82
CA GLY A 94 -2.37 -12.62 -5.69
C GLY A 94 -2.42 -12.10 -7.14
N PRO A 95 -1.36 -12.32 -7.94
CA PRO A 95 -1.26 -11.81 -9.31
C PRO A 95 -2.42 -12.23 -10.22
N THR A 96 -3.02 -13.40 -9.99
CA THR A 96 -4.17 -13.92 -10.74
C THR A 96 -5.52 -13.57 -10.15
N GLN A 97 -5.56 -13.07 -8.90
CA GLN A 97 -6.78 -12.74 -8.17
C GLN A 97 -7.04 -11.22 -8.09
N THR A 98 -6.04 -10.42 -8.45
CA THR A 98 -6.13 -8.96 -8.49
C THR A 98 -7.21 -8.53 -9.47
N LYS A 99 -8.07 -7.60 -9.06
CA LYS A 99 -9.11 -7.02 -9.90
C LYS A 99 -8.92 -5.51 -10.02
N PRO A 100 -9.09 -4.92 -11.21
CA PRO A 100 -8.97 -3.48 -11.36
C PRO A 100 -10.08 -2.80 -10.56
N LEU A 101 -9.81 -1.58 -10.10
CA LEU A 101 -10.84 -0.72 -9.55
C LEU A 101 -11.59 -0.07 -10.71
N ASN A 102 -12.90 0.09 -10.56
CA ASN A 102 -13.66 0.97 -11.44
C ASN A 102 -13.23 2.41 -11.23
N GLU A 103 -13.41 3.26 -12.24
CA GLU A 103 -12.99 4.67 -12.21
C GLU A 103 -13.56 5.41 -11.00
N GLU A 104 -14.86 5.28 -10.73
CA GLU A 104 -15.53 5.95 -9.62
C GLU A 104 -15.00 5.46 -8.26
N GLN A 105 -14.65 4.17 -8.18
CA GLN A 105 -14.05 3.58 -6.98
C GLN A 105 -12.64 4.11 -6.76
N ALA A 106 -11.84 4.19 -7.82
CA ALA A 106 -10.48 4.72 -7.75
C ALA A 106 -10.47 6.19 -7.31
N PHE A 107 -11.34 7.03 -7.90
CA PHE A 107 -11.49 8.42 -7.49
C PHE A 107 -11.95 8.56 -6.04
N LYS A 108 -12.95 7.77 -5.61
CA LYS A 108 -13.43 7.80 -4.23
C LYS A 108 -12.34 7.43 -3.23
N VAL A 109 -11.53 6.41 -3.53
CA VAL A 109 -10.41 5.97 -2.69
C VAL A 109 -9.34 7.06 -2.62
N LEU A 110 -8.97 7.64 -3.76
CA LEU A 110 -7.98 8.71 -3.82
C LEU A 110 -8.44 9.97 -3.08
N ASP A 111 -9.70 10.40 -3.27
CA ASP A 111 -10.29 11.53 -2.55
C ASP A 111 -10.24 11.30 -1.03
N THR A 112 -10.65 10.11 -0.58
CA THR A 112 -10.60 9.72 0.83
C THR A 112 -9.18 9.80 1.39
N ILE A 113 -8.18 9.32 0.63
CA ILE A 113 -6.77 9.39 1.01
C ILE A 113 -6.30 10.85 1.10
N LEU A 114 -6.60 11.68 0.10
CA LEU A 114 -6.17 13.07 0.07
C LEU A 114 -6.76 13.87 1.23
N ARG A 115 -8.07 13.72 1.49
CA ARG A 115 -8.76 14.35 2.63
C ARG A 115 -8.17 13.88 3.97
N SER A 116 -7.76 12.62 4.06
CA SER A 116 -7.12 12.05 5.24
C SER A 116 -5.74 12.66 5.52
N VAL A 117 -4.93 12.85 4.46
CA VAL A 117 -3.60 13.47 4.57
C VAL A 117 -3.70 14.96 4.87
N LYS A 118 -4.71 15.66 4.34
CA LYS A 118 -4.99 17.07 4.65
C LYS A 118 -5.54 17.30 6.05
N GLY A 119 -5.96 16.24 6.75
CA GLY A 119 -6.59 16.36 8.08
C GLY A 119 -8.05 16.83 8.04
N GLU A 120 -8.72 16.67 6.90
CA GLU A 120 -10.13 17.06 6.70
C GLU A 120 -11.11 15.95 7.15
N LEU A 121 -10.62 14.74 7.39
CA LEU A 121 -11.40 13.61 7.90
C LEU A 121 -11.28 13.51 9.42
N LYS A 122 -12.37 13.08 10.05
CA LYS A 122 -12.37 12.75 11.48
C LYS A 122 -11.41 11.60 11.75
N ASP A 123 -10.98 11.53 13.00
CA ASP A 123 -9.98 10.57 13.44
C ASP A 123 -10.38 9.10 13.20
N GLU A 124 -11.68 8.80 13.24
CA GLU A 124 -12.27 7.48 12.98
C GLU A 124 -12.31 7.11 11.49
N GLU A 125 -12.39 8.12 10.62
CA GLU A 125 -12.45 7.95 9.17
C GLU A 125 -11.08 8.12 8.50
N LYS A 126 -10.08 8.61 9.25
CA LYS A 126 -8.73 8.81 8.76
C LYS A 126 -8.13 7.49 8.29
N VAL A 127 -7.52 7.52 7.10
CA VAL A 127 -6.78 6.39 6.56
C VAL A 127 -5.46 6.26 7.33
N SER A 128 -5.23 5.08 7.89
CA SER A 128 -3.96 4.79 8.58
C SER A 128 -2.79 4.73 7.58
N GLU A 129 -1.58 5.06 8.06
CA GLU A 129 -0.36 4.99 7.24
C GLU A 129 -0.10 3.58 6.69
N ALA A 130 -0.43 2.55 7.48
CA ALA A 130 -0.34 1.16 7.04
C ALA A 130 -1.28 0.86 5.87
N GLN A 131 -2.53 1.36 5.91
CA GLN A 131 -3.46 1.18 4.80
C GLN A 131 -3.00 1.94 3.54
N LEU A 132 -2.49 3.15 3.73
CA LEU A 132 -1.94 3.97 2.66
C LEU A 132 -0.79 3.25 1.93
N GLY A 133 0.19 2.78 2.70
CA GLY A 133 1.36 2.06 2.18
C GLY A 133 0.96 0.77 1.47
N ALA A 134 0.06 -0.04 2.07
CA ALA A 134 -0.41 -1.28 1.46
C ALA A 134 -1.11 -1.03 0.12
N PHE A 135 -1.96 0.00 0.04
CA PHE A 135 -2.69 0.33 -1.17
C PHE A 135 -1.76 0.76 -2.31
N PHE A 136 -0.85 1.70 -2.06
CA PHE A 136 0.07 2.18 -3.10
C PHE A 136 1.14 1.15 -3.49
N ALA A 137 1.61 0.35 -2.53
CA ALA A 137 2.49 -0.77 -2.83
C ALA A 137 1.79 -1.77 -3.77
N ALA A 138 0.54 -2.12 -3.49
CA ALA A 138 -0.24 -2.99 -4.37
C ALA A 138 -0.43 -2.39 -5.77
N MET A 139 -0.82 -1.10 -5.87
CA MET A 139 -0.91 -0.41 -7.17
C MET A 139 0.40 -0.48 -7.96
N THR A 140 1.53 -0.25 -7.29
CA THR A 140 2.85 -0.29 -7.92
C THR A 140 3.21 -1.69 -8.42
N ILE A 141 2.96 -2.72 -7.60
CA ILE A 141 3.22 -4.12 -7.98
C ILE A 141 2.28 -4.58 -9.11
N ARG A 142 1.08 -4.01 -9.20
CA ARG A 142 0.00 -4.42 -10.12
C ARG A 142 -0.13 -3.55 -11.37
N VAL A 143 0.82 -2.64 -11.61
CA VAL A 143 0.77 -1.71 -12.76
C VAL A 143 0.62 -2.42 -14.12
N ASN A 144 1.18 -3.64 -14.25
CA ASN A 144 1.15 -4.42 -15.50
C ASN A 144 0.13 -5.58 -15.49
N THR A 145 -0.62 -5.79 -14.41
CA THR A 145 -1.55 -6.93 -14.32
C THR A 145 -2.92 -6.68 -14.95
N PHE A 146 -3.24 -5.43 -15.27
CA PHE A 146 -4.51 -5.09 -15.90
C PHE A 146 -4.28 -4.89 -17.40
N PRO A 147 -5.11 -5.49 -18.28
CA PRO A 147 -5.00 -5.26 -19.70
C PRO A 147 -5.17 -3.76 -19.98
N GLY A 148 -4.19 -3.15 -20.64
CA GLY A 148 -4.32 -1.77 -21.10
C GLY A 148 -5.45 -1.66 -22.12
N ALA A 149 -5.99 -0.45 -22.30
CA ALA A 149 -6.97 -0.14 -23.34
C ALA A 149 -6.49 -0.45 -24.78
N ASN A 150 -5.23 -0.87 -24.92
CA ASN A 150 -4.51 -1.09 -26.17
C ASN A 150 -4.29 -2.60 -26.46
N ALA A 151 -4.83 -3.50 -25.64
CA ALA A 151 -4.62 -4.95 -25.77
C ALA A 151 -5.67 -5.66 -26.67
N MET A 152 -6.43 -4.90 -27.46
CA MET A 152 -7.31 -5.39 -28.53
C MET A 152 -6.81 -4.85 -29.89
N GLU A 153 -5.62 -5.27 -30.30
CA GLU A 153 -5.18 -5.20 -31.71
C GLU A 153 -4.79 -6.60 -32.19
#